data_AF-A0A1Z9M1G5-F1
#
_entry.id   AF-A0A1Z9M1G5-F1
#
_cell.length_a   1.000
_cell.length_b   1.000
_cell.length_c   1.000
_cell.angle_alpha   90.00
_cell.angle_beta   90.00
_cell.angle_gamma   90.00
#
_symmetry.space_group_name_H-M   'P 1'
#
loop_
_entity.id
_entity.type
_entity.pdbx_description
1 polymer ?
#
loop_
_entity_poly.entity_id
_entity_poly.type
_entity_poly.pdbx_seq_one_letter_code
_entity_poly.pdbx_strand_id
1 'polypeptide(L)'
;ASYTFGTVNLGDDFIFSDSSLSSSTTLGASGSGGAIEVIISPKEGHGNNAVTELGGHYVMTATTLSQAEGDDLTTANDFRQVGLVVDPTTFGTSTVASATTARQTFVVKGTTSGTFEADEQIVQTSTGAVGKVVEYDSDRSLLYYQQERFSGFGTSATNSGFTAFSGTNLITGQTSGATLTPSSDTETVTLANSNTLTLTTGYANPELQPDSGDIIYLENRKPIQRDSDQTEDIKLIIEF
;
A
#
# COMPACT_ATOMS: atom_id res chain seq x y z
N ALA A 1 -35.18 -1.71 -3.99
CA ALA A 1 -35.23 -1.19 -5.36
C ALA A 1 -36.24 -0.04 -5.40
N SER A 2 -35.75 1.20 -5.42
CA SER A 2 -36.59 2.38 -5.58
C SER A 2 -36.94 2.51 -7.06
N TYR A 3 -38.07 1.97 -7.48
CA TYR A 3 -38.53 2.12 -8.85
C TYR A 3 -38.77 3.61 -9.14
N THR A 4 -38.17 4.11 -10.21
CA THR A 4 -38.48 5.46 -10.73
C THR A 4 -39.82 5.36 -11.45
N PHE A 5 -40.86 5.97 -10.89
CA PHE A 5 -42.16 6.05 -11.56
C PHE A 5 -42.22 7.33 -12.40
N GLY A 6 -42.67 7.21 -13.65
CA GLY A 6 -43.06 8.34 -14.49
C GLY A 6 -44.58 8.45 -14.51
N THR A 7 -45.10 9.66 -14.39
CA THR A 7 -46.53 9.93 -14.60
C THR A 7 -46.68 10.74 -15.88
N VAL A 8 -47.53 10.27 -16.78
CA VAL A 8 -47.92 11.02 -17.99
C VAL A 8 -49.27 11.65 -17.72
N ASN A 9 -49.35 12.98 -17.79
CA ASN A 9 -50.61 13.70 -17.65
C ASN A 9 -51.16 14.05 -19.04
N LEU A 10 -52.35 13.54 -19.35
CA LEU A 10 -53.05 13.75 -20.62
C LEU A 10 -54.28 14.64 -20.46
N GLY A 11 -54.36 15.43 -19.39
CA GLY A 11 -55.36 16.49 -19.28
C GLY A 11 -55.10 17.60 -20.29
N ASP A 12 -56.16 18.23 -20.78
CA ASP A 12 -56.11 19.24 -21.84
C ASP A 12 -55.16 20.42 -21.54
N ASP A 13 -54.99 20.78 -20.26
CA ASP A 13 -54.05 21.82 -19.80
C ASP A 13 -52.56 21.44 -19.93
N PHE A 14 -52.26 20.17 -20.19
CA PHE A 14 -50.91 19.61 -20.24
C PHE A 14 -50.53 19.07 -21.64
N ILE A 15 -51.38 19.29 -22.63
CA ILE A 15 -51.14 18.93 -24.03
C ILE A 15 -51.04 20.23 -24.83
N PHE A 16 -49.93 20.41 -25.54
CA PHE A 16 -49.65 21.66 -26.27
C PHE A 16 -49.54 21.41 -27.77
N SER A 17 -50.05 22.35 -28.54
CA SER A 17 -49.96 22.34 -30.01
C SER A 17 -48.66 22.94 -30.54
N ASP A 18 -47.87 23.55 -29.66
CA ASP A 18 -46.61 24.25 -29.95
C ASP A 18 -45.47 23.76 -29.05
N SER A 19 -44.23 23.88 -29.54
CA SER A 19 -43.02 23.47 -28.82
C SER A 19 -42.62 24.41 -27.68
N SER A 20 -43.22 25.60 -27.60
CA SER A 20 -42.99 26.54 -26.50
C SER A 20 -43.90 26.31 -25.29
N LEU A 21 -44.78 25.30 -25.35
CA LEU A 21 -45.69 24.91 -24.27
C LEU A 21 -46.65 26.05 -23.86
N SER A 22 -47.14 26.81 -24.82
CA SER A 22 -47.90 28.04 -24.56
C SER A 22 -49.38 27.98 -24.95
N SER A 23 -49.76 27.11 -25.88
CA SER A 23 -51.12 26.97 -26.40
C SER A 23 -51.63 25.54 -26.18
N SER A 24 -52.49 25.37 -25.19
CA SER A 24 -53.07 24.08 -24.83
C SER A 24 -54.06 23.57 -25.89
N THR A 25 -54.24 22.25 -25.95
CA THR A 25 -55.16 21.58 -26.88
C THR A 25 -55.66 20.27 -26.28
N THR A 26 -56.70 19.68 -26.88
CA THR A 26 -57.35 18.46 -26.37
C THR A 26 -56.98 17.24 -27.23
N LEU A 27 -56.85 16.07 -26.61
CA LEU A 27 -56.83 14.79 -27.35
C LEU A 27 -58.21 14.57 -27.98
N GLY A 28 -58.34 14.82 -29.29
CA GLY A 28 -59.62 14.66 -29.99
C GLY A 28 -60.21 13.25 -29.85
N ALA A 29 -61.54 13.15 -29.75
CA ALA A 29 -62.27 11.93 -29.39
C ALA A 29 -62.25 10.77 -30.42
N SER A 30 -61.58 10.94 -31.57
CA SER A 30 -61.68 10.02 -32.72
C SER A 30 -60.41 9.23 -33.03
N GLY A 31 -59.35 9.34 -32.22
CA GLY A 31 -58.10 8.59 -32.41
C GLY A 31 -58.13 7.23 -31.70
N SER A 32 -57.67 6.17 -32.36
CA SER A 32 -57.49 4.84 -31.75
C SER A 32 -56.06 4.34 -31.98
N GLY A 33 -55.46 3.67 -30.99
CA GLY A 33 -54.18 2.96 -31.15
C GLY A 33 -52.92 3.75 -30.73
N GLY A 34 -53.06 4.92 -30.11
CA GLY A 34 -51.92 5.62 -29.49
C GLY A 34 -51.42 4.86 -28.27
N ALA A 35 -50.10 4.68 -28.16
CA ALA A 35 -49.43 4.13 -27.00
C ALA A 35 -48.31 5.09 -26.56
N ILE A 36 -48.21 5.33 -25.26
CA ILE A 36 -47.12 6.11 -24.66
C ILE A 36 -46.36 5.16 -23.75
N GLU A 37 -45.08 5.00 -24.03
CA GLU A 37 -44.15 4.29 -23.17
C GLU A 37 -43.21 5.31 -22.54
N VAL A 38 -43.10 5.29 -21.21
CA VAL A 38 -42.14 6.12 -20.49
C VAL A 38 -40.88 5.31 -20.26
N ILE A 39 -39.79 5.72 -20.90
CA ILE A 39 -38.46 5.15 -20.68
C ILE A 39 -37.68 6.13 -19.80
N ILE A 40 -37.41 5.74 -18.55
CA ILE A 40 -36.68 6.57 -17.59
C ILE A 40 -35.35 5.89 -17.28
N SER A 41 -34.25 6.64 -17.43
CA SER A 41 -32.95 6.20 -16.95
C SER A 41 -32.93 6.08 -15.41
N PRO A 42 -31.97 5.35 -14.84
CA PRO A 42 -31.70 5.38 -13.41
C PRO A 42 -31.56 6.82 -12.93
N LYS A 43 -31.89 7.07 -11.66
CA LYS A 43 -31.60 8.36 -11.03
C LYS A 43 -30.11 8.67 -11.23
N GLU A 44 -29.79 9.89 -11.69
CA GLU A 44 -28.43 10.36 -12.05
C GLU A 44 -27.84 9.77 -13.35
N GLY A 45 -28.58 8.92 -14.07
CA GLY A 45 -28.18 8.34 -15.35
C GLY A 45 -27.47 6.99 -15.21
N HIS A 46 -27.30 6.29 -16.34
CA HIS A 46 -26.52 5.05 -16.38
C HIS A 46 -25.03 5.34 -16.21
N GLY A 47 -24.33 4.49 -15.46
CA GLY A 47 -22.90 4.61 -15.22
C GLY A 47 -22.52 5.63 -14.14
N ASN A 48 -23.50 6.23 -13.47
CA ASN A 48 -23.25 7.12 -12.34
C ASN A 48 -22.68 6.35 -11.15
N ASN A 49 -23.18 5.14 -10.91
CA ASN A 49 -22.55 4.22 -9.95
C ASN A 49 -22.51 2.80 -10.53
N ALA A 50 -21.50 2.54 -11.35
CA ALA A 50 -21.29 1.23 -11.97
C ALA A 50 -21.17 0.09 -10.94
N VAL A 51 -20.62 0.35 -9.75
CA VAL A 51 -20.50 -0.68 -8.70
C VAL A 51 -21.87 -1.15 -8.25
N THR A 52 -22.78 -0.22 -7.93
CA THR A 52 -24.15 -0.58 -7.56
C THR A 52 -24.96 -1.10 -8.74
N GLU A 53 -24.81 -0.50 -9.92
CA GLU A 53 -25.57 -0.85 -11.13
C GLU A 53 -25.22 -2.25 -11.68
N LEU A 54 -23.97 -2.69 -11.54
CA LEU A 54 -23.51 -4.01 -12.01
C LEU A 54 -23.50 -5.07 -10.90
N GLY A 55 -23.94 -4.75 -9.68
CA GLY A 55 -23.92 -5.68 -8.56
C GLY A 55 -22.50 -6.05 -8.13
N GLY A 56 -21.60 -5.07 -8.05
CA GLY A 56 -20.27 -5.25 -7.47
C GLY A 56 -20.38 -5.51 -5.97
N HIS A 57 -20.08 -6.74 -5.57
CA HIS A 57 -20.12 -7.20 -4.18
C HIS A 57 -18.75 -7.59 -3.63
N TYR A 58 -17.75 -7.76 -4.50
CA TYR A 58 -16.45 -8.30 -4.14
C TYR A 58 -15.33 -7.46 -4.72
N VAL A 59 -14.30 -7.20 -3.90
CA VAL A 59 -12.97 -6.81 -4.38
C VAL A 59 -12.13 -8.08 -4.44
N MET A 60 -11.54 -8.34 -5.60
CA MET A 60 -10.62 -9.47 -5.80
C MET A 60 -9.24 -8.94 -6.17
N THR A 61 -8.22 -9.40 -5.46
CA THR A 61 -6.82 -9.16 -5.84
C THR A 61 -6.12 -10.50 -6.05
N ALA A 62 -5.27 -10.54 -7.06
CA ALA A 62 -4.37 -11.64 -7.37
C ALA A 62 -2.99 -11.03 -7.64
N THR A 63 -2.07 -11.24 -6.70
CA THR A 63 -0.71 -10.74 -6.77
C THR A 63 0.24 -11.92 -6.79
N THR A 64 1.07 -11.99 -7.81
CA THR A 64 2.17 -12.95 -7.89
C THR A 64 3.44 -12.24 -7.41
N LEU A 65 4.14 -12.85 -6.47
CA LEU A 65 5.46 -12.44 -6.02
C LEU A 65 6.47 -13.45 -6.57
N SER A 66 7.57 -12.94 -7.11
CA SER A 66 8.63 -13.73 -7.70
C SER A 66 9.98 -13.12 -7.33
N GLN A 67 10.90 -13.95 -6.84
CA GLN A 67 12.23 -13.49 -6.42
C GLN A 67 12.13 -12.28 -5.45
N ALA A 68 13.00 -11.29 -5.64
CA ALA A 68 13.10 -10.11 -4.80
C ALA A 68 12.21 -8.92 -5.24
N GLU A 69 11.37 -9.08 -6.28
CA GLU A 69 10.44 -8.04 -6.77
C GLU A 69 11.08 -6.65 -6.81
N GLY A 70 12.10 -6.48 -7.66
CA GLY A 70 12.83 -5.21 -7.77
C GLY A 70 13.82 -4.93 -6.64
N ASP A 71 14.32 -5.93 -5.91
CA ASP A 71 15.17 -5.79 -4.71
C ASP A 71 14.45 -5.10 -3.53
N ASP A 72 13.12 -5.05 -3.55
CA ASP A 72 12.29 -4.43 -2.49
C ASP A 72 11.77 -5.45 -1.48
N LEU A 73 11.66 -6.72 -1.89
CA LEU A 73 11.26 -7.83 -1.05
C LEU A 73 12.46 -8.76 -0.79
N THR A 74 12.75 -9.02 0.47
CA THR A 74 13.79 -9.99 0.84
C THR A 74 13.39 -11.41 0.44
N THR A 75 14.36 -12.19 -0.02
CA THR A 75 14.26 -13.65 -0.18
C THR A 75 15.06 -14.39 0.90
N ALA A 76 15.81 -13.67 1.74
CA ALA A 76 16.69 -14.24 2.76
C ALA A 76 15.99 -14.46 4.10
N ASN A 77 14.82 -13.84 4.32
CA ASN A 77 14.05 -13.94 5.56
C ASN A 77 12.68 -14.59 5.33
N ASP A 78 12.08 -15.08 6.42
CA ASP A 78 10.73 -15.60 6.42
C ASP A 78 9.69 -14.49 6.61
N PHE A 79 8.54 -14.63 5.96
CA PHE A 79 7.40 -13.75 6.19
C PHE A 79 6.34 -14.50 6.99
N ARG A 80 5.63 -13.75 7.84
CA ARG A 80 4.61 -14.27 8.76
C ARG A 80 3.27 -13.55 8.61
N GLN A 81 3.19 -12.54 7.76
CA GLN A 81 2.04 -11.66 7.65
C GLN A 81 1.81 -11.26 6.20
N VAL A 82 0.55 -11.27 5.80
CA VAL A 82 0.06 -10.73 4.53
C VAL A 82 -1.08 -9.79 4.85
N GLY A 83 -1.11 -8.62 4.23
CA GLY A 83 -2.13 -7.61 4.49
C GLY A 83 -2.46 -6.79 3.26
N LEU A 84 -3.59 -6.10 3.32
CA LEU A 84 -4.00 -5.11 2.32
C LEU A 84 -4.10 -3.76 3.01
N VAL A 85 -3.35 -2.80 2.49
CA VAL A 85 -3.33 -1.41 2.95
C VAL A 85 -3.85 -0.52 1.84
N VAL A 86 -4.80 0.35 2.17
CA VAL A 86 -5.37 1.33 1.27
C VAL A 86 -4.65 2.65 1.44
N ASP A 87 -4.32 3.30 0.32
CA ASP A 87 -3.72 4.63 0.26
C ASP A 87 -2.50 4.87 1.18
N PRO A 88 -1.47 3.99 1.19
CA PRO A 88 -0.23 4.30 1.89
C PRO A 88 0.48 5.49 1.22
N THR A 89 1.22 6.27 1.99
CA THR A 89 1.90 7.48 1.48
C THR A 89 3.39 7.26 1.28
N THR A 90 4.01 7.99 0.35
CA THR A 90 5.47 7.99 0.18
C THR A 90 6.14 8.59 1.40
N PHE A 91 7.27 8.01 1.83
CA PHE A 91 7.98 8.40 3.05
C PHE A 91 8.23 9.93 3.13
N GLY A 92 7.89 10.52 4.28
CA GLY A 92 8.08 11.95 4.53
C GLY A 92 7.14 12.88 3.74
N THR A 93 6.11 12.35 3.08
CA THR A 93 5.14 13.13 2.30
C THR A 93 3.70 12.80 2.70
N SER A 94 2.73 13.53 2.12
CA SER A 94 1.30 13.22 2.20
C SER A 94 0.74 12.65 0.89
N THR A 95 1.61 12.29 -0.05
CA THR A 95 1.21 11.82 -1.38
C THR A 95 0.99 10.31 -1.32
N VAL A 96 -0.17 9.84 -1.79
CA VAL A 96 -0.43 8.40 -1.94
C VAL A 96 0.58 7.81 -2.90
N ALA A 97 1.24 6.75 -2.46
CA ALA A 97 2.27 6.07 -3.24
C ALA A 97 1.66 5.38 -4.46
N SER A 98 2.38 5.43 -5.58
CA SER A 98 1.98 4.80 -6.84
C SER A 98 3.02 3.81 -7.38
N ALA A 99 4.06 3.53 -6.60
CA ALA A 99 5.07 2.54 -6.96
C ALA A 99 4.46 1.14 -6.96
N THR A 100 4.89 0.28 -7.88
CA THR A 100 4.39 -1.10 -8.00
C THR A 100 4.93 -2.01 -6.89
N THR A 101 6.13 -1.72 -6.41
CA THR A 101 6.81 -2.35 -5.28
C THR A 101 7.39 -1.24 -4.41
N ALA A 102 7.56 -1.50 -3.11
CA ALA A 102 8.15 -0.52 -2.21
C ALA A 102 8.79 -1.18 -0.98
N ARG A 103 10.07 -0.92 -0.76
CA ARG A 103 10.81 -1.35 0.42
C ARG A 103 10.30 -0.69 1.68
N GLN A 104 10.04 -1.51 2.70
CA GLN A 104 9.59 -1.06 4.03
C GLN A 104 10.71 -1.00 5.08
N THR A 105 11.93 -1.43 4.74
CA THR A 105 13.07 -1.44 5.65
C THR A 105 13.89 -0.17 5.57
N PHE A 106 14.49 0.20 6.70
CA PHE A 106 15.62 1.13 6.72
C PHE A 106 16.87 0.40 6.26
N VAL A 107 17.82 1.14 5.69
CA VAL A 107 19.12 0.59 5.30
C VAL A 107 20.24 1.44 5.87
N VAL A 108 21.31 0.77 6.32
CA VAL A 108 22.57 1.42 6.67
C VAL A 108 23.73 0.71 5.99
N LYS A 109 24.63 1.49 5.39
CA LYS A 109 25.90 1.02 4.82
C LYS A 109 27.06 1.48 5.67
N GLY A 110 28.06 0.63 5.84
CA GLY A 110 29.23 0.99 6.62
C GLY A 110 30.33 -0.06 6.59
N THR A 111 31.40 0.20 7.35
CA THR A 111 32.45 -0.79 7.58
C THR A 111 31.95 -1.80 8.60
N THR A 112 31.97 -3.08 8.23
CA THR A 112 31.45 -4.17 9.06
C THR A 112 32.55 -5.08 9.61
N SER A 113 32.25 -5.74 10.73
CA SER A 113 33.03 -6.84 11.29
C SER A 113 32.07 -7.93 11.76
N GLY A 114 32.30 -9.17 11.33
CA GLY A 114 31.37 -10.28 11.53
C GLY A 114 30.17 -10.23 10.58
N THR A 115 29.19 -11.09 10.85
CA THR A 115 27.96 -11.24 10.05
C THR A 115 26.77 -11.04 10.97
N PHE A 116 25.84 -10.16 10.58
CA PHE A 116 24.59 -9.99 11.31
C PHE A 116 23.64 -11.16 11.03
N GLU A 117 22.90 -11.57 12.05
CA GLU A 117 21.89 -12.63 11.97
C GLU A 117 20.50 -12.01 11.77
N ALA A 118 19.64 -12.65 10.97
CA ALA A 118 18.26 -12.22 10.84
C ALA A 118 17.53 -12.26 12.20
N ASP A 119 16.56 -11.36 12.38
CA ASP A 119 15.74 -11.19 13.61
C ASP A 119 16.52 -10.73 14.86
N GLU A 120 17.83 -10.51 14.77
CA GLU A 120 18.61 -10.05 15.91
C GLU A 120 18.34 -8.57 16.23
N GLN A 121 18.51 -8.20 17.50
CA GLN A 121 18.48 -6.80 17.91
C GLN A 121 19.82 -6.15 17.59
N ILE A 122 19.78 -4.95 17.03
CA ILE A 122 20.94 -4.07 16.86
C ILE A 122 20.80 -2.84 17.74
N VAL A 123 21.92 -2.36 18.28
CA VAL A 123 21.94 -1.22 19.19
C VAL A 123 23.08 -0.27 18.82
N GLN A 124 22.78 1.02 18.86
CA GLN A 124 23.77 2.10 18.79
C GLN A 124 23.89 2.73 20.18
N THR A 125 24.81 2.23 21.01
CA THR A 125 24.90 2.59 22.44
C THR A 125 25.07 4.09 22.69
N SER A 126 25.73 4.81 21.80
CA SER A 126 26.00 6.25 21.96
C SER A 126 24.74 7.12 21.83
N THR A 127 23.76 6.72 21.02
CA THR A 127 22.49 7.44 20.86
C THR A 127 21.33 6.74 21.57
N GLY A 128 21.48 5.45 21.87
CA GLY A 128 20.41 4.62 22.39
C GLY A 128 19.45 4.12 21.30
N ALA A 129 19.78 4.27 20.01
CA ALA A 129 18.97 3.72 18.92
C ALA A 129 18.96 2.19 18.97
N VAL A 130 17.80 1.60 18.68
CA VAL A 130 17.57 0.16 18.67
C VAL A 130 16.83 -0.20 17.40
N GLY A 131 17.11 -1.36 16.84
CA GLY A 131 16.39 -1.88 15.67
C GLY A 131 16.45 -3.39 15.60
N LYS A 132 15.74 -3.96 14.62
CA LYS A 132 15.73 -5.39 14.32
C LYS A 132 16.26 -5.65 12.93
N VAL A 133 17.19 -6.58 12.80
CA VAL A 133 17.78 -6.97 11.52
C VAL A 133 16.74 -7.72 10.70
N VAL A 134 16.54 -7.28 9.46
CA VAL A 134 15.76 -8.01 8.47
C VAL A 134 16.68 -8.87 7.61
N GLU A 135 17.77 -8.28 7.12
CA GLU A 135 18.75 -8.94 6.25
C GLU A 135 20.09 -8.20 6.29
N TYR A 136 21.19 -8.91 6.04
CA TYR A 136 22.50 -8.32 5.83
C TYR A 136 23.12 -8.80 4.50
N ASP A 137 23.34 -7.88 3.57
CA ASP A 137 24.08 -8.11 2.33
C ASP A 137 25.58 -7.84 2.59
N SER A 138 26.35 -8.91 2.72
CA SER A 138 27.79 -8.84 2.98
C SER A 138 28.61 -8.33 1.78
N ASP A 139 28.12 -8.54 0.55
CA ASP A 139 28.85 -8.15 -0.66
C ASP A 139 28.82 -6.63 -0.84
N ARG A 140 27.72 -5.99 -0.44
CA ARG A 140 27.53 -4.52 -0.53
C ARG A 140 27.67 -3.81 0.81
N SER A 141 27.85 -4.57 1.89
CA SER A 141 27.87 -4.07 3.28
C SER A 141 26.61 -3.28 3.65
N LEU A 142 25.44 -3.77 3.21
CA LEU A 142 24.14 -3.17 3.50
C LEU A 142 23.44 -3.96 4.60
N LEU A 143 23.10 -3.28 5.70
CA LEU A 143 22.27 -3.83 6.76
C LEU A 143 20.86 -3.28 6.62
N TYR A 144 19.91 -4.16 6.36
CA TYR A 144 18.47 -3.86 6.30
C TYR A 144 17.87 -4.11 7.67
N TYR A 145 17.10 -3.15 8.17
CA TYR A 145 16.55 -3.23 9.51
C TYR A 145 15.20 -2.52 9.62
N GLN A 146 14.43 -2.93 10.62
CA GLN A 146 13.21 -2.26 11.05
C GLN A 146 13.45 -1.50 12.35
N GLN A 147 12.77 -0.36 12.49
CA GLN A 147 12.65 0.36 13.75
C GLN A 147 11.18 0.67 14.00
N GLU A 148 10.70 0.28 15.16
CA GLU A 148 9.32 0.51 15.56
C GLU A 148 9.24 1.24 16.90
N ARG A 149 8.06 1.78 17.22
CA ARG A 149 7.80 2.43 18.50
C ARG A 149 7.65 1.45 19.68
N PHE A 150 7.99 0.18 19.49
CA PHE A 150 7.80 -0.89 20.48
C PHE A 150 9.14 -1.36 21.09
N SER A 151 9.05 -1.88 22.32
CA SER A 151 10.18 -2.41 23.07
C SER A 151 10.83 -3.59 22.34
N GLY A 152 12.15 -3.53 22.20
CA GLY A 152 12.93 -4.55 21.47
C GLY A 152 12.92 -4.40 19.94
N PHE A 153 12.13 -3.48 19.39
CA PHE A 153 12.03 -3.22 17.94
C PHE A 153 12.47 -1.81 17.56
N GLY A 154 12.38 -0.82 18.46
CA GLY A 154 12.98 0.51 18.21
C GLY A 154 12.98 1.52 19.36
N THR A 155 12.51 1.13 20.56
CA THR A 155 12.65 1.99 21.75
C THR A 155 13.95 1.69 22.49
N SER A 156 14.64 2.73 22.93
CA SER A 156 15.85 2.58 23.74
C SER A 156 15.59 1.90 25.07
N ALA A 157 16.51 1.05 25.52
CA ALA A 157 16.46 0.45 26.86
C ALA A 157 16.64 1.49 27.99
N THR A 158 17.18 2.68 27.69
CA THR A 158 17.48 3.70 28.71
C THR A 158 16.39 4.74 28.89
N ASN A 159 15.69 5.13 27.82
CA ASN A 159 14.67 6.19 27.86
C ASN A 159 13.29 5.74 27.39
N SER A 160 13.14 4.48 26.94
CA SER A 160 11.90 3.91 26.38
C SER A 160 11.31 4.73 25.22
N GLY A 161 12.07 5.65 24.65
CA GLY A 161 11.69 6.48 23.52
C GLY A 161 12.26 5.93 22.21
N PHE A 162 11.55 6.18 21.11
CA PHE A 162 12.05 5.95 19.76
C PHE A 162 13.23 6.89 19.49
N THR A 163 14.37 6.33 19.11
CA THR A 163 15.57 7.10 18.71
C THR A 163 16.12 6.50 17.43
N ALA A 164 16.17 7.29 16.36
CA ALA A 164 16.67 6.81 15.07
C ALA A 164 18.19 6.60 15.07
N PHE A 165 18.65 5.55 14.39
CA PHE A 165 20.06 5.41 14.01
C PHE A 165 20.51 6.65 13.23
N SER A 166 21.71 7.12 13.53
CA SER A 166 22.19 8.40 13.00
C SER A 166 23.69 8.56 13.17
N GLY A 167 24.27 9.34 12.26
CA GLY A 167 25.71 9.64 12.23
C GLY A 167 26.55 8.38 11.99
N THR A 168 27.84 8.47 12.31
CA THR A 168 28.84 7.40 12.11
C THR A 168 29.12 6.63 13.41
N ASN A 169 28.10 6.46 14.24
CA ASN A 169 28.21 5.77 15.52
C ASN A 169 28.16 4.25 15.35
N LEU A 170 28.92 3.53 16.17
CA LEU A 170 28.98 2.06 16.11
C LEU A 170 27.60 1.43 16.40
N ILE A 171 27.16 0.57 15.47
CA ILE A 171 26.00 -0.31 15.60
C ILE A 171 26.49 -1.71 15.94
N THR A 172 25.87 -2.38 16.90
CA THR A 172 26.27 -3.72 17.37
C THR A 172 25.09 -4.67 17.42
N GLY A 173 25.23 -5.83 16.77
CA GLY A 173 24.32 -6.96 16.86
C GLY A 173 24.41 -7.61 18.23
N GLN A 174 23.27 -7.78 18.91
CA GLN A 174 23.22 -8.29 20.27
C GLN A 174 23.40 -9.81 20.36
N THR A 175 23.14 -10.54 19.28
CA THR A 175 23.29 -12.00 19.23
C THR A 175 24.60 -12.39 18.55
N SER A 176 24.86 -11.83 17.36
CA SER A 176 26.04 -12.14 16.55
C SER A 176 27.33 -11.52 17.08
N GLY A 177 27.22 -10.39 17.81
CA GLY A 177 28.36 -9.55 18.15
C GLY A 177 28.96 -8.80 16.95
N ALA A 178 28.33 -8.90 15.76
CA ALA A 178 28.75 -8.17 14.58
C ALA A 178 28.63 -6.66 14.81
N THR A 179 29.53 -5.90 14.18
CA THR A 179 29.54 -4.44 14.30
C THR A 179 29.50 -3.78 12.93
N LEU A 180 28.83 -2.64 12.84
CA LEU A 180 28.81 -1.78 11.66
C LEU A 180 29.12 -0.36 12.10
N THR A 181 30.11 0.27 11.48
CA THR A 181 30.35 1.73 11.60
C THR A 181 29.81 2.40 10.33
N PRO A 182 28.70 3.16 10.41
CA PRO A 182 28.05 3.76 9.25
C PRO A 182 29.00 4.66 8.45
N SER A 183 28.87 4.64 7.13
CA SER A 183 29.57 5.57 6.25
C SER A 183 29.00 6.99 6.39
N SER A 184 29.81 8.01 6.11
CA SER A 184 29.35 9.39 5.96
C SER A 184 29.01 9.76 4.51
N ASP A 185 29.16 8.83 3.57
CA ASP A 185 29.02 9.10 2.14
C ASP A 185 27.56 9.16 1.71
N THR A 186 27.27 10.02 0.74
CA THR A 186 26.00 10.02 0.00
C THR A 186 26.27 9.43 -1.37
N GLU A 187 25.61 8.31 -1.68
CA GLU A 187 25.91 7.51 -2.86
C GLU A 187 24.69 6.74 -3.36
N THR A 188 24.74 6.27 -4.59
CA THR A 188 23.77 5.32 -5.13
C THR A 188 24.45 3.98 -5.32
N VAL A 189 23.94 2.94 -4.66
CA VAL A 189 24.46 1.58 -4.72
C VAL A 189 23.62 0.74 -5.67
N THR A 190 24.26 0.02 -6.59
CA THR A 190 23.59 -0.97 -7.44
C THR A 190 23.41 -2.28 -6.67
N LEU A 191 22.18 -2.75 -6.60
CA LEU A 191 21.75 -3.95 -5.86
C LEU A 191 21.94 -5.23 -6.70
N ALA A 192 21.58 -6.39 -6.15
CA ALA A 192 21.81 -7.70 -6.77
C ALA A 192 21.10 -7.83 -8.13
N ASN A 193 19.86 -7.34 -8.24
CA ASN A 193 19.07 -7.43 -9.46
C ASN A 193 19.12 -6.15 -10.30
N SER A 194 20.21 -5.38 -10.19
CA SER A 194 20.47 -4.13 -10.93
C SER A 194 19.54 -2.96 -10.63
N ASN A 195 18.67 -3.05 -9.61
CA ASN A 195 18.02 -1.86 -9.08
C ASN A 195 19.04 -1.00 -8.29
N THR A 196 18.65 0.20 -7.91
CA THR A 196 19.51 1.16 -7.22
C THR A 196 18.92 1.59 -5.89
N LEU A 197 19.78 1.70 -4.88
CA LEU A 197 19.46 2.30 -3.58
C LEU A 197 20.26 3.58 -3.40
N THR A 198 19.57 4.69 -3.18
CA THR A 198 20.23 5.96 -2.82
C THR A 198 20.37 6.06 -1.30
N LEU A 199 21.61 6.20 -0.85
CA LEU A 199 22.00 6.42 0.54
C LEU A 199 22.34 7.90 0.72
N THR A 200 21.86 8.49 1.82
CA THR A 200 22.28 9.80 2.31
C THR A 200 23.07 9.60 3.59
N THR A 201 24.34 10.00 3.60
CA THR A 201 25.26 9.80 4.74
C THR A 201 25.23 8.36 5.28
N GLY A 202 25.28 7.37 4.38
CA GLY A 202 25.25 5.96 4.71
C GLY A 202 23.87 5.37 5.05
N TYR A 203 22.79 6.14 5.03
CA TYR A 203 21.44 5.66 5.39
C TYR A 203 20.43 5.80 4.25
N ALA A 204 19.48 4.87 4.17
CA ALA A 204 18.26 5.04 3.39
C ALA A 204 17.02 4.82 4.26
N ASN A 205 15.99 5.61 4.00
CA ASN A 205 14.67 5.44 4.60
C ASN A 205 13.86 4.38 3.81
N PRO A 206 12.80 3.81 4.42
CA PRO A 206 11.75 3.12 3.69
C PRO A 206 11.15 4.00 2.59
N GLU A 207 10.54 3.38 1.59
CA GLU A 207 9.90 4.10 0.48
C GLU A 207 8.48 4.53 0.81
N LEU A 208 7.78 3.77 1.67
CA LEU A 208 6.49 4.17 2.22
C LEU A 208 6.66 4.70 3.63
N GLN A 209 5.81 5.66 3.99
CA GLN A 209 5.75 6.21 5.34
C GLN A 209 5.21 5.14 6.31
N PRO A 210 5.97 4.76 7.36
CA PRO A 210 5.45 3.87 8.39
C PRO A 210 4.17 4.41 9.00
N ASP A 211 3.24 3.51 9.29
CA ASP A 211 1.92 3.81 9.88
C ASP A 211 1.02 4.74 9.03
N SER A 212 1.22 4.78 7.71
CA SER A 212 0.34 5.49 6.77
C SER A 212 -0.60 4.54 6.02
N GLY A 213 -1.73 5.08 5.57
CA GLY A 213 -2.80 4.31 4.94
C GLY A 213 -3.69 3.59 5.94
N ASP A 214 -4.69 2.87 5.42
CA ASP A 214 -5.67 2.12 6.21
C ASP A 214 -5.54 0.62 5.96
N ILE A 215 -5.32 -0.15 7.03
CA ILE A 215 -5.27 -1.61 6.97
C ILE A 215 -6.70 -2.15 6.90
N ILE A 216 -7.08 -2.74 5.76
CA ILE A 216 -8.40 -3.34 5.55
C ILE A 216 -8.40 -4.86 5.64
N TYR A 217 -7.22 -5.49 5.54
CA TYR A 217 -7.05 -6.93 5.72
C TYR A 217 -5.71 -7.24 6.37
N LEU A 218 -5.71 -8.21 7.28
CA LEU A 218 -4.51 -8.74 7.89
C LEU A 218 -4.64 -10.23 8.19
N GLU A 219 -3.68 -11.01 7.73
CA GLU A 219 -3.56 -12.43 7.99
C GLU A 219 -2.19 -12.75 8.55
N ASN A 220 -2.18 -13.35 9.74
CA ASN A 220 -0.97 -13.93 10.31
C ASN A 220 -0.89 -15.41 9.93
N ARG A 221 0.27 -15.83 9.46
CA ARG A 221 0.55 -17.18 8.99
C ARG A 221 1.71 -17.78 9.79
N LYS A 222 1.83 -19.10 9.75
CA LYS A 222 3.08 -19.75 10.16
C LYS A 222 4.22 -19.21 9.29
N PRO A 223 5.47 -19.19 9.77
CA PRO A 223 6.58 -18.69 8.99
C PRO A 223 6.70 -19.45 7.66
N ILE A 224 6.79 -18.69 6.58
CA ILE A 224 7.01 -19.21 5.24
C ILE A 224 8.36 -18.66 4.78
N GLN A 225 9.30 -19.58 4.56
CA GLN A 225 10.60 -19.24 4.01
C GLN A 225 10.45 -18.95 2.52
N ARG A 226 11.03 -17.83 2.06
CA ARG A 226 11.14 -17.53 0.64
C ARG A 226 12.44 -18.07 0.08
N ASP A 227 12.44 -18.26 -1.22
CA ASP A 227 13.62 -18.59 -2.01
C ASP A 227 13.51 -17.82 -3.34
N SER A 228 14.64 -17.46 -3.94
CA SER A 228 14.64 -16.81 -5.26
C SER A 228 14.00 -17.70 -6.33
N ASP A 229 14.09 -19.02 -6.18
CA ASP A 229 13.51 -19.95 -7.15
C ASP A 229 12.00 -20.20 -6.90
N GLN A 230 11.40 -19.55 -5.89
CA GLN A 230 9.99 -19.66 -5.58
C GLN A 230 9.18 -18.50 -6.17
N THR A 231 7.97 -18.85 -6.60
CA THR A 231 6.94 -17.91 -7.02
C THR A 231 5.72 -18.13 -6.15
N GLU A 232 5.24 -17.08 -5.52
CA GLU A 232 4.10 -17.12 -4.61
C GLU A 232 2.90 -16.40 -5.20
N ASP A 233 1.75 -17.06 -5.21
CA ASP A 233 0.49 -16.45 -5.60
C ASP A 233 -0.37 -16.13 -4.38
N ILE A 234 -0.66 -14.84 -4.19
CA ILE A 234 -1.55 -14.35 -3.14
C ILE A 234 -2.87 -13.95 -3.79
N LYS A 235 -3.97 -14.59 -3.37
CA LYS A 235 -5.32 -14.31 -3.84
C LYS A 235 -6.20 -13.95 -2.66
N LEU A 236 -6.82 -12.78 -2.71
CA LEU A 236 -7.72 -12.29 -1.67
C LEU A 236 -9.03 -11.86 -2.30
N ILE A 237 -10.13 -12.24 -1.64
CA ILE A 237 -11.51 -11.90 -2.01
C ILE A 237 -12.15 -11.27 -0.78
N ILE A 238 -12.57 -10.02 -0.90
CA ILE A 238 -13.21 -9.24 0.17
C ILE A 238 -14.63 -8.89 -0.27
N GLU A 239 -15.63 -9.20 0.56
CA GLU A 239 -17.04 -8.84 0.35
C GLU A 239 -17.37 -7.53 1.08
N PHE A 240 -18.18 -6.67 0.46
CA PHE A 240 -18.62 -5.39 1.04
C PHE A 240 -20.09 -5.07 0.76
#